data_AF-A0A519VS46-F1
#
_entry.id   AF-A0A519VS46-F1
#
_cell.length_a   1.000
_cell.length_b   1.000
_cell.length_c   1.000
_cell.angle_alpha   90.00
_cell.angle_beta   90.00
_cell.angle_gamma   90.00
#
_symmetry.space_group_name_H-M   'P 1'
#
loop_
_entity.id
_entity.type
_entity.pdbx_description
1 polymer ?
#
loop_
_entity_poly.entity_id
_entity_poly.type
_entity_poly.pdbx_seq_one_letter_code
_entity_poly.pdbx_strand_id
1 'polypeptide(L)'
;NMQGNKKRMIQELELLVIDEVSMLRADMLDAIDFSLRYIRRNRNVPFGGVQLLFIGDLHQLPPVVKNDEWRVMAGFYKSIYFFDALALQNNPPVYIELDKIYRQDDAVFIDLLNNLRNNKITPEDTALLRQHFKQDFKPAADENYITLTTHNNKADTINRERLTQLRTKSYFFDAKVTGEFNEYAYPNEKSLELKVGAQVMFIKNDMTAEKRYYNGKIGVVHHIEKDIIEIELPEERTVIAVAPYTWENVKYKLNEATNEIAENVAGSFVQYPLKLAWAITVHKSQGLTFDKAIIDIGDAFAPGQAYVALSRLRSLKGLVLTSHLRENGLQQDQNIHYFSSTKQPAEILTQQISFESYDFIRSYLLAAFDLNLVRYYMKEHVETFDKSEAKSTKQRYDSWTMDLYKEFQKTTSTADTFLNQLKGLFAEQTEHTLFNVSKRVEAALKYFNPLIKTVSDKLLAQIESIKEEKGIKTYLTELLELEILVYEQLKKMHKSKALLSAIINGKEFSKADTDKLLNLAERNEQLQKAIQLKGQVL
;
A
#
# COMPACT_ATOMS: atom_id res chain seq x y z
N ASN A 1 -9.70 -22.45 -3.90
CA ASN A 1 -10.14 -22.28 -2.49
C ASN A 1 -9.84 -20.83 -2.04
N MET A 2 -10.77 -19.89 -2.22
CA MET A 2 -10.49 -18.44 -2.19
C MET A 2 -10.06 -17.88 -0.81
N GLN A 3 -10.45 -18.55 0.28
CA GLN A 3 -10.02 -18.20 1.65
C GLN A 3 -8.57 -18.64 1.94
N GLY A 4 -8.13 -19.78 1.40
CA GLY A 4 -6.75 -20.26 1.52
C GLY A 4 -5.77 -19.32 0.83
N ASN A 5 -6.09 -18.86 -0.38
CA ASN A 5 -5.21 -17.98 -1.15
C ASN A 5 -5.03 -16.61 -0.49
N LYS A 6 -6.08 -16.03 0.11
CA LYS A 6 -5.98 -14.78 0.89
C LYS A 6 -5.11 -14.93 2.14
N LYS A 7 -5.26 -16.05 2.86
CA LYS A 7 -4.44 -16.34 4.04
C LYS A 7 -2.97 -16.43 3.67
N ARG A 8 -2.64 -17.17 2.60
CA ARG A 8 -1.26 -17.30 2.09
C ARG A 8 -0.69 -15.96 1.65
N MET A 9 -1.46 -15.15 0.92
CA MET A 9 -1.04 -13.80 0.52
C MET A 9 -0.62 -12.94 1.72
N ILE A 10 -1.38 -12.97 2.82
CA ILE A 10 -1.04 -12.24 4.04
C ILE A 10 0.17 -12.85 4.75
N GLN A 11 0.38 -14.17 4.65
CA GLN A 11 1.55 -14.85 5.19
C GLN A 11 2.84 -14.43 4.47
N GLU A 12 2.78 -14.29 3.15
CA GLU A 12 3.90 -13.86 2.28
C GLU A 12 4.09 -12.34 2.20
N LEU A 13 3.24 -11.56 2.87
CA LEU A 13 3.39 -10.10 2.91
C LEU A 13 4.68 -9.71 3.66
N GLU A 14 5.62 -9.07 2.96
CA GLU A 14 6.86 -8.54 3.55
C GLU A 14 6.72 -7.06 3.96
N LEU A 15 6.09 -6.23 3.12
CA LEU A 15 5.93 -4.79 3.32
C LEU A 15 4.46 -4.37 3.08
N LEU A 16 3.91 -3.59 4.01
CA LEU A 16 2.62 -2.91 3.85
C LEU A 16 2.84 -1.40 3.84
N VAL A 17 2.52 -0.77 2.70
CA VAL A 17 2.57 0.67 2.50
C VAL A 17 1.19 1.26 2.77
N ILE A 18 1.13 2.30 3.60
CA ILE A 18 -0.10 3.02 3.91
C ILE A 18 0.13 4.49 3.57
N ASP A 19 -0.50 4.93 2.49
CA ASP A 19 -0.53 6.32 2.07
C ASP A 19 -1.63 7.11 2.80
N GLU A 20 -1.46 8.43 2.91
CA GLU A 20 -2.31 9.35 3.67
C GLU A 20 -2.62 8.89 5.10
N VAL A 21 -1.57 8.43 5.81
CA VAL A 21 -1.65 7.88 7.18
C VAL A 21 -2.26 8.86 8.20
N SER A 22 -2.27 10.17 7.92
CA SER A 22 -2.90 11.17 8.80
C SER A 22 -4.40 10.94 9.03
N MET A 23 -5.07 10.26 8.08
CA MET A 23 -6.48 9.89 8.21
C MET A 23 -6.69 8.51 8.86
N LEU A 24 -5.62 7.78 9.19
CA LEU A 24 -5.70 6.45 9.79
C LEU A 24 -5.93 6.55 11.31
N ARG A 25 -6.97 5.86 11.78
CA ARG A 25 -7.29 5.77 13.22
C ARG A 25 -6.40 4.77 13.95
N ALA A 26 -6.14 5.02 15.23
CA ALA A 26 -5.39 4.12 16.11
C ALA A 26 -5.97 2.70 16.17
N ASP A 27 -7.28 2.57 16.35
CA ASP A 27 -7.98 1.28 16.46
C ASP A 27 -7.98 0.48 15.16
N MET A 28 -7.99 1.17 14.01
CA MET A 28 -7.86 0.52 12.71
C MET A 28 -6.46 -0.07 12.53
N LEU A 29 -5.42 0.64 12.97
CA LEU A 29 -4.06 0.10 12.94
C LEU A 29 -3.89 -1.11 13.88
N ASP A 30 -4.48 -1.07 15.07
CA ASP A 30 -4.49 -2.23 15.98
C ASP A 30 -5.30 -3.42 15.43
N ALA A 31 -6.39 -3.17 14.70
CA ALA A 31 -7.13 -4.22 14.00
C ALA A 31 -6.28 -4.87 12.90
N ILE A 32 -5.48 -4.08 12.18
CA ILE A 32 -4.49 -4.58 11.21
C ILE A 32 -3.44 -5.43 11.93
N ASP A 33 -2.85 -4.92 13.02
CA ASP A 33 -1.88 -5.64 13.85
C ASP A 33 -2.41 -7.01 14.31
N PHE A 34 -3.60 -7.03 14.91
CA PHE A 34 -4.25 -8.25 15.39
C PHE A 34 -4.44 -9.26 14.26
N SER A 35 -4.97 -8.80 13.11
CA SER A 35 -5.23 -9.65 11.95
C SER A 35 -3.93 -10.27 11.41
N LEU A 36 -2.87 -9.47 11.28
CA LEU A 36 -1.57 -9.94 10.80
C LEU A 36 -0.93 -10.93 11.79
N ARG A 37 -0.92 -10.62 13.09
CA ARG A 37 -0.41 -11.53 14.14
C ARG A 37 -1.12 -12.87 14.13
N TYR A 38 -2.44 -12.86 13.98
CA TYR A 38 -3.26 -14.07 13.94
C TYR A 38 -2.99 -14.90 12.69
N ILE A 39 -3.05 -14.28 11.51
CA ILE A 39 -2.93 -14.98 10.22
C ILE A 39 -1.51 -15.52 9.99
N ARG A 40 -0.49 -14.73 10.36
CA ARG A 40 0.94 -15.12 10.23
C ARG A 40 1.42 -16.03 11.36
N ARG A 41 0.55 -16.36 12.32
CA ARG A 41 0.87 -17.18 13.52
C ARG A 41 2.05 -16.63 14.33
N ASN A 42 2.26 -15.32 14.28
CA ASN A 42 3.33 -14.62 14.98
C ASN A 42 2.74 -13.65 16.01
N ARG A 43 2.18 -14.21 17.09
CA ARG A 43 1.32 -13.48 18.05
C ARG A 43 2.04 -12.44 18.90
N ASN A 44 3.36 -12.59 19.05
CA ASN A 44 4.16 -11.79 19.97
C ASN A 44 4.99 -10.70 19.26
N VAL A 45 4.92 -10.63 17.93
CA VAL A 45 5.65 -9.64 17.13
C VAL A 45 4.62 -8.68 16.51
N PRO A 46 4.80 -7.35 16.64
CA PRO A 46 3.93 -6.37 15.99
C PRO A 46 3.72 -6.67 14.51
N PHE A 47 2.47 -6.54 14.07
CA PHE A 47 2.03 -6.77 12.69
C PHE A 47 2.41 -8.15 12.15
N GLY A 48 2.59 -9.14 13.02
CA GLY A 48 3.08 -10.47 12.64
C GLY A 48 4.45 -10.44 11.95
N GLY A 49 5.27 -9.41 12.18
CA GLY A 49 6.57 -9.21 11.53
C GLY A 49 6.51 -8.63 10.11
N VAL A 50 5.40 -8.01 9.71
CA VAL A 50 5.30 -7.25 8.45
C VAL A 50 5.96 -5.88 8.64
N GLN A 51 6.80 -5.46 7.69
CA GLN A 51 7.34 -4.11 7.68
C GLN A 51 6.24 -3.11 7.30
N LEU A 52 6.17 -1.98 7.99
CA LEU A 52 5.22 -0.91 7.68
C LEU A 52 5.95 0.31 7.13
N LEU A 53 5.38 0.89 6.07
CA LEU A 53 5.77 2.20 5.56
C LEU A 53 4.55 3.11 5.59
N PHE A 54 4.60 4.12 6.46
CA PHE A 54 3.57 5.14 6.57
C PHE A 54 3.98 6.37 5.78
N ILE A 55 3.08 6.88 4.95
CA ILE A 55 3.28 8.09 4.15
C ILE A 55 2.09 9.02 4.43
N GLY A 56 2.35 10.30 4.68
CA GLY A 56 1.30 11.30 4.88
C GLY A 56 1.78 12.54 5.61
N ASP A 57 0.88 13.51 5.75
CA ASP A 57 1.13 14.77 6.48
C ASP A 57 0.09 14.94 7.58
N LEU A 58 0.54 14.86 8.84
CA LEU A 58 -0.30 14.95 10.02
C LEU A 58 -1.00 16.30 10.17
N HIS A 59 -0.44 17.37 9.59
CA HIS A 59 -1.01 18.70 9.67
C HIS A 59 -2.13 18.94 8.63
N GLN A 60 -2.42 17.95 7.78
CA GLN A 60 -3.56 17.99 6.86
C GLN A 60 -4.86 17.58 7.56
N LEU A 61 -5.54 16.54 7.09
CA LEU A 61 -6.82 16.13 7.66
C LEU A 61 -6.63 15.03 8.71
N PRO A 62 -7.17 15.20 9.93
CA PRO A 62 -7.14 14.15 10.94
C PRO A 62 -8.12 13.03 10.60
N PRO A 63 -8.07 11.88 11.31
CA PRO A 63 -9.05 10.83 11.16
C PRO A 63 -10.45 11.34 11.50
N VAL A 64 -11.46 10.92 10.72
CA VAL A 64 -12.86 11.27 11.00
C VAL A 64 -13.42 10.28 12.02
N VAL A 65 -13.73 10.77 13.22
CA VAL A 65 -14.29 9.98 14.33
C VAL A 65 -15.53 10.68 14.86
N LYS A 66 -16.64 9.95 15.02
CA LYS A 66 -17.86 10.51 15.62
C LYS A 66 -17.69 10.63 17.13
N ASN A 67 -18.37 11.60 17.75
CA ASN A 67 -18.27 11.83 19.20
C ASN A 67 -18.58 10.58 20.05
N ASP A 68 -19.56 9.77 19.64
CA ASP A 68 -19.92 8.55 20.37
C ASP A 68 -18.88 7.43 20.19
N GLU A 69 -18.20 7.38 19.05
CA GLU A 69 -17.08 6.45 18.82
C GLU A 69 -15.89 6.85 19.70
N TRP A 70 -15.56 8.15 19.72
CA TRP A 70 -14.47 8.66 20.54
C TRP A 70 -14.68 8.43 22.03
N ARG A 71 -15.91 8.59 22.53
CA ARG A 71 -16.27 8.31 23.93
C ARG A 71 -15.88 6.90 24.38
N VAL A 72 -15.98 5.92 23.48
CA VAL A 72 -15.55 4.53 23.76
C VAL A 72 -14.04 4.40 23.62
N MET A 73 -13.46 4.96 22.55
CA MET A 73 -12.03 4.85 22.25
C MET A 73 -11.12 5.54 23.26
N ALA A 74 -11.56 6.66 23.84
CA ALA A 74 -10.77 7.47 24.79
C ALA A 74 -10.37 6.70 26.06
N GLY A 75 -11.05 5.59 26.38
CA GLY A 75 -10.65 4.70 27.47
C GLY A 75 -9.44 3.80 27.15
N PHE A 76 -9.09 3.65 25.88
CA PHE A 76 -8.03 2.75 25.40
C PHE A 76 -6.87 3.48 24.73
N TYR A 77 -7.14 4.62 24.10
CA TYR A 77 -6.19 5.35 23.26
C TYR A 77 -5.93 6.76 23.80
N LYS A 78 -4.67 7.22 23.71
CA LYS A 78 -4.28 8.58 24.09
C LYS A 78 -4.85 9.62 23.12
N SER A 79 -4.94 9.28 21.84
CA SER A 79 -5.55 10.11 20.78
C SER A 79 -6.19 9.24 19.69
N ILE A 80 -6.82 9.89 18.71
CA ILE A 80 -7.42 9.22 17.54
C ILE A 80 -6.39 8.75 16.51
N TYR A 81 -5.15 9.27 16.55
CA TYR A 81 -4.17 9.10 15.47
C TYR A 81 -3.48 7.74 15.50
N PHE A 82 -3.08 7.26 14.33
CA PHE A 82 -2.39 5.98 14.17
C PHE A 82 -1.17 5.80 15.09
N PHE A 83 -0.43 6.88 15.39
CA PHE A 83 0.79 6.82 16.20
C PHE A 83 0.54 6.48 17.69
N ASP A 84 -0.70 6.58 18.15
CA ASP A 84 -1.12 6.15 19.50
C ASP A 84 -1.72 4.73 19.52
N ALA A 85 -1.66 4.00 18.41
CA ALA A 85 -2.02 2.59 18.37
C ALA A 85 -1.18 1.78 19.37
N LEU A 86 -1.82 0.82 20.06
CA LEU A 86 -1.16 0.01 21.07
C LEU A 86 -0.01 -0.81 20.47
N ALA A 87 -0.17 -1.25 19.21
CA ALA A 87 0.84 -1.99 18.46
C ALA A 87 2.17 -1.24 18.27
N LEU A 88 2.16 0.10 18.29
CA LEU A 88 3.35 0.93 18.09
C LEU A 88 4.07 1.33 19.38
N GLN A 89 3.46 1.14 20.55
CA GLN A 89 4.01 1.64 21.82
C GLN A 89 5.43 1.14 22.14
N ASN A 90 5.71 -0.11 21.79
CA ASN A 90 7.01 -0.74 22.03
C ASN A 90 7.96 -0.68 20.82
N ASN A 91 7.44 -0.34 19.63
CA ASN A 91 8.19 -0.31 18.38
C ASN A 91 7.69 0.87 17.52
N PRO A 92 8.01 2.11 17.92
CA PRO A 92 7.60 3.28 17.16
C PRO A 92 8.28 3.30 15.79
N PRO A 93 7.60 3.81 14.75
CA PRO A 93 8.20 3.92 13.43
C PRO A 93 9.32 4.96 13.42
N VAL A 94 10.31 4.75 12.53
CA VAL A 94 11.31 5.78 12.23
C VAL A 94 10.62 6.95 11.52
N TYR A 95 10.69 8.14 12.12
CA TYR A 95 10.08 9.34 11.56
C TYR A 95 11.06 10.11 10.67
N ILE A 96 10.71 10.29 9.40
CA ILE A 96 11.45 11.06 8.40
C ILE A 96 10.53 12.14 7.86
N GLU A 97 10.96 13.40 7.92
CA GLU A 97 10.24 14.54 7.36
C GLU A 97 10.94 15.05 6.10
N LEU A 98 10.16 15.35 5.06
CA LEU A 98 10.66 15.90 3.81
C LEU A 98 10.48 17.42 3.83
N ASP A 99 11.57 18.16 4.07
CA ASP A 99 11.51 19.60 4.31
C ASP A 99 11.39 20.44 3.00
N LYS A 100 11.72 19.85 1.84
CA LYS A 100 11.72 20.56 0.56
C LYS A 100 10.33 20.59 -0.08
N ILE A 101 9.75 21.78 -0.16
CA ILE A 101 8.49 22.05 -0.85
C ILE A 101 8.75 22.21 -2.36
N TYR A 102 7.95 21.53 -3.18
CA TYR A 102 8.04 21.60 -4.65
C TYR A 102 6.82 22.26 -5.31
N ARG A 103 5.70 22.42 -4.60
CA ARG A 103 4.42 22.90 -5.19
C ARG A 103 4.38 24.42 -5.32
N GLN A 104 4.86 25.12 -4.31
CA GLN A 104 4.95 26.58 -4.27
C GLN A 104 6.41 27.02 -4.40
N ASP A 105 6.65 28.14 -5.08
CA ASP A 105 7.95 28.77 -5.28
C ASP A 105 8.07 30.13 -4.57
N ASP A 106 6.95 30.78 -4.25
CA ASP A 106 6.89 32.05 -3.53
C ASP A 106 7.11 31.89 -2.02
N ALA A 107 8.21 32.46 -1.51
CA ALA A 107 8.58 32.44 -0.09
C ALA A 107 7.49 33.01 0.83
N VAL A 108 6.83 34.10 0.42
CA VAL A 108 5.77 34.73 1.23
C VAL A 108 4.59 33.78 1.40
N PHE A 109 4.24 33.07 0.33
CA PHE A 109 3.16 32.10 0.36
C PHE A 109 3.54 30.84 1.15
N ILE A 110 4.79 30.36 0.99
CA ILE A 110 5.32 29.25 1.77
C ILE A 110 5.29 29.55 3.26
N ASP A 111 5.71 30.75 3.68
CA ASP A 111 5.71 31.16 5.08
C ASP A 111 4.29 31.23 5.65
N LEU A 112 3.35 31.82 4.92
CA LEU A 112 1.92 31.82 5.28
C LEU A 112 1.40 30.38 5.45
N LEU A 113 1.70 29.48 4.52
CA LEU A 113 1.27 28.08 4.59
C LEU A 113 1.90 27.35 5.77
N ASN A 114 3.17 27.61 6.08
CA ASN A 114 3.86 27.04 7.24
C ASN A 114 3.28 27.58 8.56
N ASN A 115 2.92 28.86 8.61
CA ASN A 115 2.25 29.44 9.77
C ASN A 115 0.85 28.82 9.96
N LEU A 116 0.10 28.62 8.89
CA LEU A 116 -1.18 27.91 8.93
C LEU A 116 -1.02 26.45 9.36
N ARG A 117 -0.04 25.73 8.81
CA ARG A 117 0.29 24.33 9.14
C ARG A 117 0.57 24.17 10.63
N ASN A 118 1.33 25.10 11.20
CA ASN A 118 1.75 25.08 12.60
C ASN A 118 0.80 25.83 13.54
N ASN A 119 -0.32 26.36 13.03
CA ASN A 119 -1.26 27.21 13.76
C ASN A 119 -0.59 28.41 14.47
N LYS A 120 0.30 29.10 13.76
CA LYS A 120 1.02 30.32 14.18
C LYS A 120 0.69 31.50 13.27
N ILE A 121 -0.59 31.70 12.95
CA ILE A 121 -1.03 32.81 12.09
C ILE A 121 -0.65 34.13 12.73
N THR A 122 0.08 34.96 11.99
CA THR A 122 0.50 36.30 12.42
C THR A 122 -0.52 37.38 11.99
N PRO A 123 -0.45 38.59 12.57
CA PRO A 123 -1.21 39.73 12.06
C PRO A 123 -0.92 40.02 10.58
N GLU A 124 0.33 39.83 10.14
CA GLU A 124 0.77 40.00 8.76
C GLU A 124 0.11 38.97 7.84
N ASP A 125 0.04 37.70 8.25
CA ASP A 125 -0.65 36.63 7.53
C ASP A 125 -2.13 36.97 7.33
N THR A 126 -2.77 37.46 8.40
CA THR A 126 -4.18 37.85 8.38
C THR A 126 -4.41 39.05 7.46
N ALA A 127 -3.51 40.05 7.50
CA ALA A 127 -3.55 41.20 6.61
C ALA A 127 -3.37 40.78 5.14
N LEU A 128 -2.47 39.84 4.86
CA LEU A 128 -2.25 39.28 3.53
C LEU A 128 -3.50 38.56 3.02
N LEU A 129 -4.08 37.65 3.82
CA LEU A 129 -5.30 36.93 3.46
C LEU A 129 -6.49 37.87 3.21
N ARG A 130 -6.61 38.96 4.00
CA ARG A 130 -7.67 39.98 3.81
C ARG A 130 -7.59 40.67 2.44
N GLN A 131 -6.41 40.80 1.83
CA GLN A 131 -6.27 41.36 0.47
C GLN A 131 -6.96 40.50 -0.60
N HIS A 132 -7.14 39.21 -0.32
CA HIS A 132 -7.78 38.25 -1.21
C HIS A 132 -9.27 38.00 -0.87
N PHE A 133 -9.81 38.68 0.13
CA PHE A 133 -11.20 38.51 0.55
C PHE A 133 -12.19 39.27 -0.35
N LYS A 134 -13.19 38.55 -0.86
CA LYS A 134 -14.26 39.05 -1.73
C LYS A 134 -15.56 38.28 -1.43
N GLN A 135 -16.41 38.86 -0.57
CA GLN A 135 -17.61 38.22 -0.01
C GLN A 135 -18.57 37.62 -1.07
N ASP A 136 -18.78 38.30 -2.20
CA ASP A 136 -19.72 37.88 -3.24
C ASP A 136 -19.03 37.66 -4.60
N PHE A 137 -17.79 37.17 -4.58
CA PHE A 137 -17.05 36.94 -5.82
C PHE A 137 -17.73 35.87 -6.69
N LYS A 138 -18.19 36.29 -7.86
CA LYS A 138 -18.64 35.39 -8.93
C LYS A 138 -17.60 35.45 -10.04
N PRO A 139 -16.85 34.36 -10.26
CA PRO A 139 -15.88 34.33 -11.34
C PRO A 139 -16.61 34.47 -12.67
N ALA A 140 -15.99 35.18 -13.61
CA ALA A 140 -16.46 35.16 -14.99
C ALA A 140 -16.31 33.74 -15.57
N ALA A 141 -17.08 33.43 -16.61
CA ALA A 141 -17.16 32.07 -17.15
C ALA A 141 -15.83 31.57 -17.73
N ASP A 142 -14.93 32.49 -18.09
CA ASP A 142 -13.62 32.26 -18.69
C ASP A 142 -12.46 32.22 -17.67
N GLU A 143 -12.72 32.52 -16.40
CA GLU A 143 -11.66 32.61 -15.38
C GLU A 143 -11.31 31.26 -14.73
N ASN A 144 -12.12 30.21 -14.95
CA ASN A 144 -11.87 28.80 -14.56
C ASN A 144 -11.55 28.56 -13.09
N TYR A 145 -12.13 29.35 -12.18
CA TYR A 145 -12.00 29.12 -10.75
C TYR A 145 -12.69 27.84 -10.32
N ILE A 146 -12.04 27.07 -9.43
CA ILE A 146 -12.68 25.98 -8.69
C ILE A 146 -13.03 26.43 -7.27
N THR A 147 -14.25 26.14 -6.82
CA THR A 147 -14.67 26.43 -5.44
C THR A 147 -14.34 25.24 -4.53
N LEU A 148 -13.52 25.49 -3.50
CA LEU A 148 -13.23 24.54 -2.44
C LEU A 148 -14.17 24.79 -1.26
N THR A 149 -14.99 23.79 -0.93
CA THR A 149 -15.99 23.88 0.14
C THR A 149 -15.85 22.75 1.17
N THR A 150 -16.48 22.89 2.34
CA THR A 150 -16.39 21.93 3.43
C THR A 150 -17.31 20.71 3.25
N HIS A 151 -18.43 20.84 2.54
CA HIS A 151 -19.47 19.80 2.46
C HIS A 151 -19.76 19.32 1.03
N ASN A 152 -19.98 18.01 0.86
CA ASN A 152 -20.32 17.41 -0.44
C ASN A 152 -21.59 18.02 -1.02
N ASN A 153 -22.65 18.15 -0.22
CA ASN A 153 -23.93 18.70 -0.68
C ASN A 153 -23.79 20.11 -1.31
N LYS A 154 -22.91 20.95 -0.75
CA LYS A 154 -22.66 22.30 -1.27
C LYS A 154 -21.93 22.25 -2.62
N ALA A 155 -20.90 21.40 -2.73
CA ALA A 155 -20.19 21.20 -3.99
C ALA A 155 -21.12 20.65 -5.09
N ASP A 156 -21.93 19.65 -4.75
CA ASP A 156 -22.86 19.01 -5.70
C ASP A 156 -23.96 19.98 -6.15
N THR A 157 -24.43 20.86 -5.25
CA THR A 157 -25.40 21.91 -5.58
C THR A 157 -24.80 22.92 -6.57
N ILE A 158 -23.60 23.43 -6.30
CA ILE A 158 -22.92 24.39 -7.19
C ILE A 158 -22.69 23.78 -8.57
N ASN A 159 -22.19 22.54 -8.64
CA ASN A 159 -21.94 21.86 -9.91
C ASN A 159 -23.25 21.68 -10.71
N ARG A 160 -24.33 21.28 -10.05
CA ARG A 160 -25.63 21.07 -10.69
C ARG A 160 -26.25 22.37 -11.18
N GLU A 161 -26.21 23.43 -10.37
CA GLU A 161 -26.72 24.75 -10.75
C GLU A 161 -25.99 25.30 -11.98
N ARG A 162 -24.65 25.22 -11.98
CA ARG A 162 -23.82 25.68 -13.10
C ARG A 162 -24.06 24.86 -14.37
N LEU A 163 -24.19 23.54 -14.26
CA LEU A 163 -24.54 22.68 -15.39
C LEU A 163 -25.93 23.00 -15.95
N THR A 164 -26.90 23.30 -15.08
CA THR A 164 -28.27 23.64 -15.48
C THR A 164 -28.34 24.99 -16.21
N GLN A 165 -27.49 25.95 -15.82
CA GLN A 165 -27.40 27.27 -16.47
C GLN A 165 -26.89 27.21 -17.92
N LEU A 166 -26.14 26.17 -18.30
CA LEU A 166 -25.71 25.96 -19.68
C LEU A 166 -26.91 25.58 -20.56
N ARG A 167 -27.19 26.42 -21.56
CA ARG A 167 -28.30 26.23 -22.54
C ARG A 167 -27.99 25.21 -23.63
N THR A 168 -26.79 24.63 -23.61
CA THR A 168 -26.35 23.60 -24.55
C THR A 168 -26.99 22.24 -24.21
N LYS A 169 -27.04 21.35 -25.21
CA LYS A 169 -27.59 20.00 -25.07
C LYS A 169 -26.80 19.19 -24.04
N SER A 170 -27.50 18.48 -23.14
CA SER A 170 -26.89 17.48 -22.25
C SER A 170 -26.49 16.21 -23.02
N TYR A 171 -25.31 15.71 -22.72
CA TYR A 171 -24.79 14.42 -23.17
C TYR A 171 -24.56 13.54 -21.94
N PHE A 172 -24.98 12.27 -22.03
CA PHE A 172 -24.85 11.30 -20.95
C PHE A 172 -23.94 10.17 -21.40
N PHE A 173 -22.94 9.87 -20.59
CA PHE A 173 -21.96 8.81 -20.84
C PHE A 173 -22.07 7.75 -19.76
N ASP A 174 -22.57 6.57 -20.13
CA ASP A 174 -22.70 5.46 -19.19
C ASP A 174 -21.40 4.67 -19.08
N ALA A 175 -20.98 4.42 -17.84
CA ALA A 175 -19.81 3.64 -17.52
C ALA A 175 -20.03 2.16 -17.88
N LYS A 176 -19.00 1.53 -18.44
CA LYS A 176 -19.00 0.08 -18.68
C LYS A 176 -18.32 -0.60 -17.51
N VAL A 177 -19.07 -1.40 -16.75
CA VAL A 177 -18.55 -2.16 -15.61
C VAL A 177 -18.53 -3.64 -15.96
N THR A 178 -17.38 -4.28 -15.82
CA THR A 178 -17.19 -5.71 -16.10
C THR A 178 -16.53 -6.40 -14.90
N GLY A 179 -16.91 -7.63 -14.61
CA GLY A 179 -16.38 -8.38 -13.47
C GLY A 179 -16.84 -7.85 -12.12
N GLU A 180 -16.03 -8.02 -11.09
CA GLU A 180 -16.36 -7.64 -9.71
C GLU A 180 -15.83 -6.23 -9.39
N PHE A 181 -16.73 -5.25 -9.30
CA PHE A 181 -16.40 -3.86 -8.91
C PHE A 181 -17.51 -3.30 -8.02
N ASN A 182 -17.18 -2.95 -6.77
CA ASN A 182 -18.15 -2.44 -5.80
C ASN A 182 -18.69 -1.05 -6.21
N GLU A 183 -20.01 -0.88 -6.23
CA GLU A 183 -20.67 0.39 -6.61
C GLU A 183 -20.28 1.56 -5.71
N TYR A 184 -20.07 1.31 -4.40
CA TYR A 184 -19.62 2.35 -3.46
C TYR A 184 -18.17 2.79 -3.69
N ALA A 185 -17.39 2.01 -4.44
CA ALA A 185 -15.99 2.28 -4.74
C ALA A 185 -15.79 2.80 -6.17
N TYR A 186 -16.87 3.11 -6.90
CA TYR A 186 -16.73 3.64 -8.25
C TYR A 186 -15.91 4.94 -8.25
N PRO A 187 -14.88 5.02 -9.11
CA PRO A 187 -13.99 6.18 -9.15
C PRO A 187 -14.68 7.40 -9.76
N ASN A 188 -15.75 7.18 -10.53
CA ASN A 188 -16.53 8.23 -11.16
C ASN A 188 -18.02 7.86 -11.19
N GLU A 189 -18.85 8.81 -11.65
CA GLU A 189 -20.29 8.59 -11.81
C GLU A 189 -20.59 7.52 -12.87
N LYS A 190 -21.57 6.67 -12.56
CA LYS A 190 -22.03 5.62 -13.47
C LYS A 190 -22.63 6.18 -14.75
N SER A 191 -23.32 7.32 -14.66
CA SER A 191 -23.81 8.07 -15.81
C SER A 191 -23.29 9.50 -15.66
N LEU A 192 -22.31 9.85 -16.48
CA LEU A 192 -21.65 11.16 -16.43
C LEU A 192 -22.41 12.13 -17.34
N GLU A 193 -23.02 13.16 -16.77
CA GLU A 193 -23.67 14.24 -17.53
C GLU A 193 -22.68 15.36 -17.86
N LEU A 194 -22.56 15.70 -19.14
CA LEU A 194 -21.73 16.80 -19.62
C LEU A 194 -22.49 17.68 -20.62
N LYS A 195 -22.06 18.93 -20.71
CA LYS A 195 -22.55 19.93 -21.67
C LYS A 195 -21.36 20.66 -22.27
N VAL A 196 -21.47 21.09 -23.52
CA VAL A 196 -20.49 22.02 -24.12
C VAL A 196 -20.48 23.31 -23.27
N GLY A 197 -19.29 23.74 -22.86
CA GLY A 197 -19.05 24.82 -21.90
C GLY A 197 -18.98 24.39 -20.43
N ALA A 198 -19.11 23.09 -20.12
CA ALA A 198 -18.96 22.61 -18.74
C ALA A 198 -17.51 22.65 -18.27
N GLN A 199 -17.28 23.14 -17.04
CA GLN A 199 -15.97 23.08 -16.40
C GLN A 199 -15.79 21.69 -15.78
N VAL A 200 -14.73 21.02 -16.22
CA VAL A 200 -14.39 19.67 -15.79
C VAL A 200 -12.97 19.60 -15.26
N MET A 201 -12.70 18.60 -14.45
CA MET A 201 -11.37 18.28 -13.95
C MET A 201 -11.02 16.85 -14.32
N PHE A 202 -9.76 16.67 -14.71
CA PHE A 202 -9.20 15.34 -14.95
C PHE A 202 -8.99 14.61 -13.63
N ILE A 203 -9.49 13.37 -13.52
CA ILE A 203 -9.33 12.53 -12.31
C ILE A 203 -8.23 11.45 -12.47
N LYS A 204 -7.48 11.51 -13.57
CA LYS A 204 -6.34 10.64 -13.88
C LYS A 204 -5.26 11.40 -14.64
N ASN A 205 -4.04 10.88 -14.57
CA ASN A 205 -2.93 11.37 -15.39
C ASN A 205 -3.06 10.83 -16.83
N ASP A 206 -2.62 11.62 -17.80
CA ASP A 206 -2.52 11.17 -19.19
C ASP A 206 -1.43 10.10 -19.31
N MET A 207 -1.83 8.91 -19.76
CA MET A 207 -0.93 7.74 -19.91
C MET A 207 -0.20 7.75 -21.26
N THR A 208 -0.51 8.71 -22.15
CA THR A 208 0.21 8.88 -23.41
C THR A 208 1.60 9.48 -23.18
N ALA A 209 2.50 9.30 -24.15
CA ALA A 209 3.87 9.83 -24.07
C ALA A 209 3.91 11.37 -23.94
N GLU A 210 2.87 12.05 -24.42
CA GLU A 210 2.76 13.50 -24.45
C GLU A 210 2.37 14.10 -23.08
N LYS A 211 1.82 13.30 -22.15
CA LYS A 211 1.42 13.72 -20.79
C LYS A 211 0.64 15.04 -20.76
N ARG A 212 -0.38 15.18 -21.61
CA ARG A 212 -1.07 16.45 -21.88
C ARG A 212 -1.91 16.98 -20.71
N TYR A 213 -2.30 16.09 -19.80
CA TYR A 213 -3.04 16.44 -18.59
C TYR A 213 -2.62 15.58 -17.39
N TYR A 214 -2.93 16.07 -16.20
CA TYR A 214 -2.67 15.40 -14.92
C TYR A 214 -3.92 15.42 -14.04
N ASN A 215 -3.96 14.56 -13.02
CA ASN A 215 -5.03 14.51 -12.05
C ASN A 215 -5.15 15.84 -11.29
N GLY A 216 -6.30 16.49 -11.39
CA GLY A 216 -6.55 17.84 -10.86
C GLY A 216 -6.54 18.96 -11.91
N LYS A 217 -6.06 18.71 -13.14
CA LYS A 217 -6.05 19.74 -14.20
C LYS A 217 -7.49 20.10 -14.58
N ILE A 218 -7.78 21.40 -14.69
CA ILE A 218 -9.10 21.92 -15.04
C ILE A 218 -9.13 22.23 -16.54
N GLY A 219 -10.27 21.96 -17.17
CA GLY A 219 -10.55 22.35 -18.54
C GLY A 219 -12.04 22.59 -18.77
N VAL A 220 -12.37 23.06 -19.97
CA VAL A 220 -13.74 23.34 -20.39
C VAL A 220 -14.10 22.43 -21.55
N VAL A 221 -15.28 21.82 -21.51
CA VAL A 221 -15.78 21.01 -22.63
C VAL A 221 -15.96 21.90 -23.87
N HIS A 222 -15.10 21.72 -24.87
CA HIS A 222 -15.08 22.49 -26.11
C HIS A 222 -16.06 21.91 -27.12
N HIS A 223 -16.02 20.59 -27.30
CA HIS A 223 -16.83 19.89 -28.28
C HIS A 223 -17.18 18.48 -27.80
N ILE A 224 -18.38 18.01 -28.18
CA ILE A 224 -18.81 16.63 -27.95
C ILE A 224 -19.45 16.12 -29.24
N GLU A 225 -18.86 15.06 -29.80
CA GLU A 225 -19.43 14.31 -30.91
C GLU A 225 -19.35 12.80 -30.63
N LYS A 226 -20.51 12.15 -30.51
CA LYS A 226 -20.62 10.71 -30.20
C LYS A 226 -19.81 10.36 -28.94
N ASP A 227 -18.71 9.62 -29.10
CA ASP A 227 -17.82 9.16 -28.04
C ASP A 227 -16.52 10.00 -27.95
N ILE A 228 -16.44 11.12 -28.66
CA ILE A 228 -15.29 12.03 -28.63
C ILE A 228 -15.66 13.24 -27.78
N ILE A 229 -14.89 13.46 -26.72
CA ILE A 229 -14.99 14.63 -25.85
C ILE A 229 -13.71 15.43 -26.03
N GLU A 230 -13.83 16.66 -26.50
CA GLU A 230 -12.72 17.59 -26.62
C GLU A 230 -12.78 18.60 -25.47
N ILE A 231 -11.67 18.71 -24.75
CA ILE A 231 -11.50 19.63 -23.64
C ILE A 231 -10.51 20.71 -24.04
N GLU A 232 -10.95 21.96 -23.95
CA GLU A 232 -10.09 23.13 -24.06
C GLU A 232 -9.39 23.35 -22.71
N LEU A 233 -8.08 23.48 -22.75
CA LEU A 233 -7.22 23.84 -21.64
C LEU A 233 -6.94 25.34 -21.72
N PRO A 234 -7.62 26.17 -20.91
CA PRO A 234 -7.67 27.62 -21.13
C PRO A 234 -6.32 28.30 -20.98
N GLU A 235 -5.46 27.78 -20.10
CA GLU A 235 -4.13 28.33 -19.84
C GLU A 235 -3.15 28.10 -21.00
N GLU A 236 -3.28 26.95 -21.66
CA GLU A 236 -2.39 26.54 -22.76
C GLU A 236 -2.97 26.89 -24.13
N ARG A 237 -4.25 27.27 -24.19
CA ARG A 237 -5.03 27.46 -25.43
C ARG A 237 -4.95 26.24 -26.36
N THR A 238 -4.92 25.07 -25.76
CA THR A 238 -4.86 23.78 -26.45
C THR A 238 -6.19 23.05 -26.28
N VAL A 239 -6.60 22.33 -27.32
CA VAL A 239 -7.76 21.45 -27.27
C VAL A 239 -7.25 20.02 -27.32
N ILE A 240 -7.71 19.19 -26.38
CA ILE A 240 -7.31 17.80 -26.25
C ILE A 240 -8.52 16.89 -26.35
N ALA A 241 -8.42 15.85 -27.19
CA ALA A 241 -9.40 14.79 -27.25
C ALA A 241 -9.16 13.80 -26.09
N VAL A 242 -10.22 13.50 -25.34
CA VAL A 242 -10.17 12.64 -24.16
C VAL A 242 -10.85 11.31 -24.48
N ALA A 243 -10.12 10.22 -24.28
CA ALA A 243 -10.65 8.86 -24.42
C ALA A 243 -11.13 8.31 -23.05
N PRO A 244 -12.06 7.33 -23.06
CA PRO A 244 -12.40 6.59 -21.85
C PRO A 244 -11.16 5.95 -21.21
N TYR A 245 -11.09 6.00 -19.88
CA TYR A 245 -10.06 5.37 -19.08
C TYR A 245 -10.62 4.12 -18.39
N THR A 246 -9.80 3.09 -18.25
CA THR A 246 -10.15 1.85 -17.55
C THR A 246 -9.54 1.85 -16.16
N TRP A 247 -10.37 1.94 -15.12
CA TRP A 247 -9.96 1.65 -13.76
C TRP A 247 -10.09 0.16 -13.49
N GLU A 248 -9.03 -0.42 -12.98
CA GLU A 248 -8.98 -1.84 -12.66
C GLU A 248 -9.20 -2.03 -11.15
N ASN A 249 -10.14 -2.89 -10.79
CA ASN A 249 -10.23 -3.41 -9.45
C ASN A 249 -9.22 -4.55 -9.31
N VAL A 250 -8.00 -4.18 -8.97
CA VAL A 250 -6.91 -5.13 -8.76
C VAL A 250 -7.14 -5.86 -7.45
N LYS A 251 -7.30 -7.17 -7.53
CA LYS A 251 -7.21 -8.05 -6.37
C LYS A 251 -5.87 -8.75 -6.39
N TYR A 252 -5.18 -8.63 -5.29
CA TYR A 252 -3.98 -9.39 -5.05
C TYR A 252 -4.32 -10.87 -4.89
N LYS A 253 -3.64 -11.71 -5.67
CA LYS A 253 -3.67 -13.16 -5.54
C LYS A 253 -2.24 -13.66 -5.47
N LEU A 254 -2.03 -14.71 -4.69
CA LEU A 254 -0.77 -15.43 -4.71
C LEU A 254 -0.61 -16.10 -6.08
N ASN A 255 0.53 -15.90 -6.75
CA ASN A 255 0.93 -16.75 -7.87
C ASN A 255 1.27 -18.12 -7.29
N GLU A 256 0.54 -19.15 -7.69
CA GLU A 256 0.70 -20.52 -7.15
C GLU A 256 2.08 -21.11 -7.42
N ALA A 257 2.80 -20.58 -8.41
CA ALA A 257 4.12 -21.08 -8.77
C ALA A 257 5.29 -20.42 -8.04
N THR A 258 5.17 -19.12 -7.79
CA THR A 258 6.25 -18.31 -7.21
C THR A 258 5.99 -17.89 -5.77
N ASN A 259 4.77 -18.14 -5.28
CA ASN A 259 4.18 -17.58 -4.05
C ASN A 259 4.28 -16.06 -3.93
N GLU A 260 4.57 -15.37 -5.03
CA GLU A 260 4.59 -13.92 -5.01
C GLU A 260 3.17 -13.38 -5.11
N ILE A 261 2.94 -12.25 -4.44
CA ILE A 261 1.70 -11.52 -4.57
C ILE A 261 1.67 -10.91 -5.98
N ALA A 262 0.77 -11.43 -6.82
CA ALA A 262 0.53 -10.95 -8.16
C ALA A 262 -0.78 -10.15 -8.22
N GLU A 263 -0.79 -9.12 -9.04
CA GLU A 263 -1.97 -8.32 -9.33
C GLU A 263 -2.87 -9.08 -10.31
N ASN A 264 -4.13 -9.30 -9.93
CA ASN A 264 -5.13 -9.88 -10.81
C ASN A 264 -6.35 -8.95 -10.90
N VAL A 265 -6.64 -8.46 -12.10
CA VAL A 265 -7.81 -7.60 -12.38
C VAL A 265 -9.08 -8.43 -12.15
N ALA A 266 -9.82 -8.15 -11.08
CA ALA A 266 -11.06 -8.85 -10.74
C ALA A 266 -12.28 -8.24 -11.43
N GLY A 267 -12.18 -6.98 -11.79
CA GLY A 267 -13.17 -6.23 -12.54
C GLY A 267 -12.58 -4.94 -13.06
N SER A 268 -13.30 -4.29 -13.96
CA SER A 268 -12.92 -2.99 -14.49
C SER A 268 -14.13 -2.08 -14.62
N PHE A 269 -13.88 -0.80 -14.42
CA PHE A 269 -14.81 0.29 -14.60
C PHE A 269 -14.25 1.18 -15.71
N VAL A 270 -14.98 1.36 -16.81
CA VAL A 270 -14.55 2.17 -17.96
C VAL A 270 -15.44 3.39 -18.07
N GLN A 271 -14.85 4.58 -18.02
CA GLN A 271 -15.56 5.87 -18.10
C GLN A 271 -14.56 6.97 -18.54
N TYR A 272 -15.04 8.12 -18.99
CA TYR A 272 -14.17 9.27 -19.20
C TYR A 272 -13.55 9.73 -17.87
N PRO A 273 -12.24 10.03 -17.82
CA PRO A 273 -11.54 10.49 -16.62
C PRO A 273 -11.82 11.97 -16.32
N LEU A 274 -13.09 12.36 -16.37
CA LEU A 274 -13.58 13.73 -16.22
C LEU A 274 -14.65 13.79 -15.14
N LYS A 275 -14.64 14.86 -14.35
CA LYS A 275 -15.69 15.18 -13.38
C LYS A 275 -16.02 16.65 -13.41
N LEU A 276 -17.27 17.02 -13.18
CA LEU A 276 -17.66 18.43 -13.02
C LEU A 276 -16.86 19.07 -11.88
N ALA A 277 -16.35 20.27 -12.15
CA ALA A 277 -15.30 20.87 -11.32
C ALA A 277 -15.48 22.36 -11.08
N TRP A 278 -16.73 22.86 -11.04
CA TRP A 278 -16.98 24.19 -10.50
C TRP A 278 -16.79 24.22 -8.99
N ALA A 279 -17.09 23.11 -8.31
CA ALA A 279 -16.84 22.97 -6.88
C ALA A 279 -16.42 21.54 -6.49
N ILE A 280 -15.53 21.45 -5.51
CA ILE A 280 -15.14 20.19 -4.85
C ILE A 280 -15.00 20.42 -3.35
N THR A 281 -15.01 19.33 -2.58
CA THR A 281 -14.75 19.43 -1.14
C THR A 281 -13.25 19.52 -0.85
N VAL A 282 -12.88 20.17 0.25
CA VAL A 282 -11.50 20.22 0.73
C VAL A 282 -10.90 18.81 0.87
N HIS A 283 -11.67 17.85 1.39
CA HIS A 283 -11.27 16.43 1.47
C HIS A 283 -10.91 15.83 0.11
N LYS A 284 -11.75 16.03 -0.92
CA LYS A 284 -11.51 15.53 -2.27
C LYS A 284 -10.41 16.30 -3.03
N SER A 285 -10.01 17.46 -2.50
CA SER A 285 -8.93 18.27 -3.06
C SER A 285 -7.55 17.84 -2.59
N GLN A 286 -7.45 17.00 -1.55
CA GLN A 286 -6.18 16.52 -1.01
C GLN A 286 -5.33 15.86 -2.11
N GLY A 287 -4.03 16.13 -2.08
CA GLY A 287 -3.10 15.74 -3.15
C GLY A 287 -3.20 16.54 -4.46
N LEU A 288 -4.30 17.25 -4.74
CA LEU A 288 -4.48 18.02 -5.98
C LEU A 288 -3.78 19.38 -5.93
N THR A 289 -3.57 19.98 -7.11
CA THR A 289 -2.94 21.30 -7.29
C THR A 289 -3.74 22.14 -8.28
N PHE A 290 -4.01 23.40 -7.92
CA PHE A 290 -4.80 24.34 -8.70
C PHE A 290 -4.07 25.68 -8.89
N ASP A 291 -4.32 26.33 -10.01
CA ASP A 291 -3.80 27.66 -10.30
C ASP A 291 -4.71 28.76 -9.74
N LYS A 292 -6.03 28.56 -9.78
CA LYS A 292 -7.05 29.49 -9.28
C LYS A 292 -8.13 28.78 -8.49
N ALA A 293 -8.39 29.23 -7.26
CA ALA A 293 -9.40 28.62 -6.40
C ALA A 293 -10.13 29.67 -5.54
N ILE A 294 -11.43 29.46 -5.40
CA ILE A 294 -12.28 30.17 -4.45
C ILE A 294 -12.38 29.30 -3.21
N ILE A 295 -11.88 29.78 -2.08
CA ILE A 295 -11.91 29.04 -0.82
C ILE A 295 -13.07 29.57 0.02
N ASP A 296 -14.03 28.68 0.27
CA ASP A 296 -15.24 28.93 1.02
C ASP A 296 -15.27 28.04 2.27
N ILE A 297 -14.61 28.51 3.32
CA ILE A 297 -14.29 27.76 4.55
C ILE A 297 -14.83 28.45 5.81
N GLY A 298 -15.86 29.29 5.69
CA GLY A 298 -16.46 30.00 6.83
C GLY A 298 -16.99 29.06 7.92
N ASP A 299 -17.39 27.85 7.50
CA ASP A 299 -17.83 26.74 8.35
C ASP A 299 -16.74 25.65 8.50
N ALA A 300 -15.46 25.97 8.36
CA ALA A 300 -14.39 24.99 8.58
C ALA A 300 -14.48 24.42 10.02
N PHE A 301 -14.60 23.10 10.10
CA PHE A 301 -14.77 22.38 11.36
C PHE A 301 -13.43 21.96 11.99
N ALA A 302 -12.32 22.00 11.24
CA ALA A 302 -11.03 21.48 11.70
C ALA A 302 -9.82 22.36 11.29
N PRO A 303 -8.81 22.51 12.19
CA PRO A 303 -7.57 23.28 11.96
C PRO A 303 -6.92 23.06 10.59
N GLY A 304 -6.77 21.79 10.19
CA GLY A 304 -6.10 21.43 8.95
C GLY A 304 -6.88 21.70 7.67
N GLN A 305 -8.20 21.95 7.73
CA GLN A 305 -8.99 22.18 6.51
C GLN A 305 -8.61 23.47 5.79
N ALA A 306 -8.30 24.54 6.54
CA ALA A 306 -7.84 25.81 5.97
C ALA A 306 -6.47 25.64 5.30
N TYR A 307 -5.53 24.98 5.99
CA TYR A 307 -4.21 24.66 5.46
C TYR A 307 -4.30 23.78 4.21
N VAL A 308 -5.11 22.72 4.24
CA VAL A 308 -5.30 21.82 3.10
C VAL A 308 -5.85 22.58 1.91
N ALA A 309 -6.89 23.41 2.10
CA ALA A 309 -7.49 24.20 1.03
C ALA A 309 -6.49 25.20 0.41
N LEU A 310 -5.79 25.97 1.23
CA LEU A 310 -4.81 26.97 0.77
C LEU A 310 -3.60 26.31 0.10
N SER A 311 -3.10 25.21 0.65
CA SER A 311 -1.94 24.48 0.12
C SER A 311 -2.19 23.80 -1.23
N ARG A 312 -3.45 23.81 -1.74
CA ARG A 312 -3.76 23.34 -3.10
C ARG A 312 -3.35 24.35 -4.17
N LEU A 313 -3.26 25.64 -3.83
CA LEU A 313 -2.87 26.67 -4.78
C LEU A 313 -1.36 26.65 -5.03
N ARG A 314 -0.96 26.95 -6.26
CA ARG A 314 0.46 27.22 -6.60
C ARG A 314 0.92 28.59 -6.14
N SER A 315 0.05 29.59 -6.17
CA SER A 315 0.38 30.98 -5.79
C SER A 315 -0.81 31.73 -5.18
N LEU A 316 -0.52 32.80 -4.46
CA LEU A 316 -1.54 33.71 -3.92
C LEU A 316 -2.35 34.45 -5.00
N LYS A 317 -1.81 34.61 -6.21
CA LYS A 317 -2.49 35.35 -7.30
C LYS A 317 -3.84 34.73 -7.68
N GLY A 318 -3.95 33.41 -7.59
CA GLY A 318 -5.17 32.68 -7.89
C GLY A 318 -6.11 32.49 -6.70
N LEU A 319 -5.77 33.02 -5.53
CA LEU A 319 -6.57 32.87 -4.31
C LEU A 319 -7.71 33.90 -4.29
N VAL A 320 -8.93 33.41 -4.03
CA VAL A 320 -10.05 34.23 -3.59
C VAL A 320 -10.67 33.62 -2.34
N LEU A 321 -10.89 34.43 -1.31
CA LEU A 321 -11.61 34.02 -0.09
C LEU A 321 -13.02 34.61 -0.10
N THR A 322 -14.05 33.78 0.06
CA THR A 322 -15.45 34.25 0.21
C THR A 322 -15.90 34.31 1.66
N SER A 323 -15.09 33.78 2.57
CA SER A 323 -15.34 33.74 4.02
C SER A 323 -14.11 34.21 4.79
N HIS A 324 -14.31 34.91 5.90
CA HIS A 324 -13.22 35.19 6.83
C HIS A 324 -12.76 33.91 7.52
N LEU A 325 -11.44 33.76 7.67
CA LEU A 325 -10.87 32.80 8.60
C LEU A 325 -11.19 33.24 10.03
N ARG A 326 -11.61 32.31 10.89
CA ARG A 326 -11.87 32.63 12.30
C ARG A 326 -10.54 33.02 12.97
N GLU A 327 -10.53 34.17 13.64
CA GLU A 327 -9.34 34.72 14.33
C GLU A 327 -8.96 33.94 15.60
N ASN A 328 -9.88 33.13 16.13
CA ASN A 328 -9.56 32.20 17.20
C ASN A 328 -8.73 31.06 16.59
N GLY A 329 -7.40 31.21 16.67
CA GLY A 329 -6.43 30.19 16.28
C GLY A 329 -6.90 28.82 16.72
N LEU A 330 -7.00 27.91 15.76
CA LEU A 330 -7.55 26.58 15.96
C LEU A 330 -6.53 25.79 16.77
N GLN A 331 -6.78 25.53 18.06
CA GLN A 331 -5.82 24.89 18.98
C GLN A 331 -4.99 23.81 18.28
N GLN A 332 -3.67 24.01 18.26
CA GLN A 332 -2.75 23.01 17.74
C GLN A 332 -2.99 21.70 18.49
N ASP A 333 -3.21 20.61 17.75
CA ASP A 333 -3.36 19.31 18.37
C ASP A 333 -2.05 18.94 19.05
N GLN A 334 -2.05 18.94 20.38
CA GLN A 334 -0.85 18.69 21.18
C GLN A 334 -0.25 17.31 20.89
N ASN A 335 -1.07 16.34 20.47
CA ASN A 335 -0.59 15.00 20.13
C ASN A 335 0.25 15.02 18.85
N ILE A 336 -0.15 15.80 17.84
CA ILE A 336 0.64 15.98 16.60
C ILE A 336 1.96 16.68 16.91
N HIS A 337 1.93 17.72 17.76
CA HIS A 337 3.15 18.41 18.17
C HIS A 337 4.11 17.46 18.91
N TYR A 338 3.59 16.69 19.87
CA TYR A 338 4.39 15.69 20.60
C TYR A 338 5.00 14.67 19.64
N PHE A 339 4.22 14.10 18.72
CA PHE A 339 4.73 13.16 17.74
C PHE A 339 5.81 13.78 16.85
N SER A 340 5.60 15.01 16.35
CA SER A 340 6.56 15.70 15.50
C SER A 340 7.90 15.94 16.21
N SER A 341 7.88 16.14 17.54
CA SER A 341 9.09 16.30 18.35
C SER A 341 9.94 15.03 18.48
N THR A 342 9.42 13.87 18.06
CA THR A 342 10.18 12.60 18.07
C THR A 342 11.16 12.47 16.90
N LYS A 343 11.13 13.41 15.93
CA LYS A 343 12.03 13.48 14.78
C LYS A 343 13.48 13.36 15.22
N GLN A 344 14.18 12.37 14.69
CA GLN A 344 15.61 12.21 14.94
C GLN A 344 16.43 13.04 13.94
N PRO A 345 17.57 13.62 14.37
CA PRO A 345 18.54 14.23 13.47
C PRO A 345 19.08 13.24 12.43
N ALA A 346 19.49 13.75 11.27
CA ALA A 346 20.01 12.93 10.16
C ALA A 346 21.26 12.12 10.55
N GLU A 347 22.09 12.66 11.45
CA GLU A 347 23.29 12.00 11.96
C GLU A 347 22.95 10.73 12.76
N ILE A 348 21.89 10.80 13.59
CA ILE A 348 21.41 9.65 14.37
C ILE A 348 20.85 8.59 13.43
N LEU A 349 20.04 8.99 12.43
CA LEU A 349 19.49 8.07 11.44
C LEU A 349 20.59 7.36 10.64
N THR A 350 21.65 8.07 10.27
CA THR A 350 22.78 7.49 9.52
C THR A 350 23.51 6.42 10.34
N GLN A 351 23.72 6.67 11.64
CA GLN A 351 24.30 5.68 12.55
C GLN A 351 23.37 4.49 12.76
N GLN A 352 22.07 4.76 12.93
CA GLN A 352 21.05 3.74 13.13
C GLN A 352 20.96 2.80 11.91
N ILE A 353 20.99 3.32 10.67
CA ILE A 353 20.95 2.49 9.45
C ILE A 353 22.04 1.42 9.46
N SER A 354 23.26 1.74 9.90
CA SER A 354 24.35 0.77 9.97
C SER A 354 24.04 -0.37 10.95
N PHE A 355 23.60 -0.01 12.16
CA PHE A 355 23.24 -0.98 13.20
C PHE A 355 22.02 -1.83 12.82
N GLU A 356 20.95 -1.20 12.35
CA GLU A 356 19.72 -1.88 11.93
C GLU A 356 19.95 -2.76 10.71
N SER A 357 20.82 -2.36 9.76
CA SER A 357 21.20 -3.22 8.63
C SER A 357 21.93 -4.47 9.09
N TYR A 358 22.80 -4.34 10.10
CA TYR A 358 23.49 -5.48 10.72
C TYR A 358 22.49 -6.40 11.46
N ASP A 359 21.56 -5.83 12.22
CA ASP A 359 20.56 -6.63 12.94
C ASP A 359 19.57 -7.32 11.99
N PHE A 360 19.15 -6.60 10.93
CA PHE A 360 18.30 -7.13 9.88
C PHE A 360 18.94 -8.34 9.21
N ILE A 361 20.21 -8.24 8.76
CA ILE A 361 20.86 -9.37 8.09
C ILE A 361 21.09 -10.54 9.04
N ARG A 362 21.42 -10.27 10.31
CA ARG A 362 21.52 -11.28 11.36
C ARG A 362 20.21 -12.06 11.51
N SER A 363 19.11 -11.34 11.72
CA SER A 363 17.78 -11.92 11.91
C SER A 363 17.30 -12.66 10.66
N TYR A 364 17.52 -12.08 9.48
CA TYR A 364 17.13 -12.67 8.20
C TYR A 364 17.89 -13.98 7.92
N LEU A 365 19.20 -14.02 8.18
CA LEU A 365 20.00 -15.24 8.03
C LEU A 365 19.59 -16.33 9.02
N LEU A 366 19.34 -15.98 10.28
CA LEU A 366 18.83 -16.95 11.26
C LEU A 366 17.49 -17.55 10.82
N ALA A 367 16.56 -16.71 10.34
CA ALA A 367 15.28 -17.19 9.82
C ALA A 367 15.43 -18.03 8.53
N ALA A 368 16.38 -17.68 7.65
CA ALA A 368 16.61 -18.39 6.40
C ALA A 368 17.15 -19.81 6.57
N PHE A 369 17.82 -20.10 7.70
CA PHE A 369 18.30 -21.45 8.01
C PHE A 369 17.50 -22.14 9.14
N ASP A 370 16.45 -21.50 9.65
CA ASP A 370 15.54 -22.12 10.61
C ASP A 370 14.52 -23.03 9.90
N LEU A 371 14.80 -24.34 9.94
CA LEU A 371 13.94 -25.37 9.35
C LEU A 371 12.85 -25.88 10.31
N ASN A 372 12.77 -25.35 11.53
CA ASN A 372 11.87 -25.88 12.56
C ASN A 372 10.39 -25.68 12.22
N LEU A 373 10.04 -24.57 11.55
CA LEU A 373 8.67 -24.30 11.12
C LEU A 373 8.21 -25.34 10.07
N VAL A 374 9.04 -25.60 9.06
CA VAL A 374 8.76 -26.64 8.05
C VAL A 374 8.66 -28.01 8.72
N ARG A 375 9.59 -28.34 9.63
CA ARG A 375 9.58 -29.61 10.37
C ARG A 375 8.29 -29.77 11.18
N TYR A 376 7.82 -28.70 11.82
CA TYR A 376 6.57 -28.72 12.57
C TYR A 376 5.38 -29.07 11.67
N TYR A 377 5.24 -28.43 10.51
CA TYR A 377 4.14 -28.74 9.59
C TYR A 377 4.25 -30.15 8.98
N MET A 378 5.46 -30.62 8.68
CA MET A 378 5.65 -32.01 8.26
C MET A 378 5.24 -32.99 9.36
N LYS A 379 5.52 -32.67 10.62
CA LYS A 379 5.08 -33.47 11.77
C LYS A 379 3.56 -33.45 11.92
N GLU A 380 2.92 -32.28 11.89
CA GLU A 380 1.45 -32.17 11.91
C GLU A 380 0.85 -33.02 10.80
N HIS A 381 1.43 -32.98 9.59
CA HIS A 381 0.97 -33.80 8.47
C HIS A 381 1.12 -35.30 8.73
N VAL A 382 2.22 -35.77 9.30
CA VAL A 382 2.36 -37.18 9.74
C VAL A 382 1.27 -37.55 10.76
N GLU A 383 0.95 -36.66 11.69
CA GLU A 383 -0.07 -36.90 12.73
C GLU A 383 -1.51 -36.96 12.18
N THR A 384 -1.75 -36.49 10.95
CA THR A 384 -3.06 -36.62 10.29
C THR A 384 -3.34 -38.03 9.74
N PHE A 385 -2.35 -38.94 9.78
CA PHE A 385 -2.55 -40.33 9.38
C PHE A 385 -3.18 -41.13 10.53
N ASP A 386 -4.24 -41.84 10.21
CA ASP A 386 -5.04 -42.65 11.13
C ASP A 386 -4.68 -44.10 10.79
N LYS A 387 -4.13 -44.84 11.75
CA LYS A 387 -3.70 -46.25 11.58
C LYS A 387 -4.84 -47.21 11.23
N SER A 388 -6.08 -46.74 11.14
CA SER A 388 -7.21 -47.48 10.57
C SER A 388 -7.17 -47.44 9.03
N GLU A 389 -6.52 -48.46 8.44
CA GLU A 389 -6.35 -48.63 6.98
C GLU A 389 -7.65 -48.60 6.17
N ALA A 390 -8.81 -48.79 6.80
CA ALA A 390 -10.06 -49.11 6.11
C ALA A 390 -10.85 -47.91 5.55
N LYS A 391 -10.41 -46.65 5.73
CA LYS A 391 -11.28 -45.48 5.42
C LYS A 391 -10.77 -44.46 4.39
N SER A 392 -9.48 -44.41 4.02
CA SER A 392 -8.98 -43.38 3.10
C SER A 392 -7.78 -43.80 2.25
N THR A 393 -7.81 -43.46 0.95
CA THR A 393 -6.73 -43.68 -0.03
C THR A 393 -5.38 -43.11 0.44
N LYS A 394 -5.41 -42.03 1.25
CA LYS A 394 -4.23 -41.38 1.84
C LYS A 394 -3.41 -42.32 2.72
N GLN A 395 -4.04 -43.24 3.46
CA GLN A 395 -3.34 -44.06 4.48
C GLN A 395 -2.22 -44.95 3.89
N ARG A 396 -2.29 -45.25 2.58
CA ARG A 396 -1.26 -46.01 1.86
C ARG A 396 0.10 -45.30 1.83
N TYR A 397 0.15 -44.00 2.07
CA TYR A 397 1.36 -43.18 2.03
C TYR A 397 1.90 -42.83 3.42
N ASP A 398 1.41 -43.46 4.49
CA ASP A 398 1.88 -43.25 5.87
C ASP A 398 3.40 -43.51 5.98
N SER A 399 3.86 -44.67 5.52
CA SER A 399 5.28 -45.04 5.56
C SER A 399 6.16 -44.03 4.80
N TRP A 400 5.75 -43.65 3.59
CA TRP A 400 6.48 -42.68 2.77
C TRP A 400 6.57 -41.32 3.46
N THR A 401 5.46 -40.85 4.03
CA THR A 401 5.39 -39.54 4.71
C THR A 401 6.27 -39.54 5.97
N MET A 402 6.24 -40.64 6.74
CA MET A 402 7.04 -40.80 7.94
C MET A 402 8.55 -40.88 7.62
N ASP A 403 8.93 -41.52 6.53
CA ASP A 403 10.33 -41.58 6.09
C ASP A 403 10.83 -40.20 5.62
N LEU A 404 10.02 -39.46 4.86
CA LEU A 404 10.33 -38.08 4.46
C LEU A 404 10.51 -37.17 5.68
N TYR A 405 9.64 -37.29 6.69
CA TYR A 405 9.76 -36.54 7.94
C TYR A 405 11.04 -36.89 8.72
N LYS A 406 11.38 -38.18 8.87
CA LYS A 406 12.62 -38.62 9.55
C LYS A 406 13.87 -38.11 8.83
N GLU A 407 13.87 -38.12 7.50
CA GLU A 407 14.96 -37.57 6.69
C GLU A 407 15.10 -36.06 6.92
N PHE A 408 13.99 -35.32 6.85
CA PHE A 408 14.00 -33.88 7.09
C PHE A 408 14.42 -33.53 8.51
N GLN A 409 14.03 -34.32 9.51
CA GLN A 409 14.42 -34.14 10.90
C GLN A 409 15.95 -34.16 11.09
N LYS A 410 16.67 -35.05 10.38
CA LYS A 410 18.15 -35.08 10.40
C LYS A 410 18.73 -33.79 9.83
N THR A 411 18.16 -33.30 8.73
CA THR A 411 18.55 -32.01 8.13
C THR A 411 18.27 -30.86 9.09
N THR A 412 17.12 -30.85 9.79
CA THR A 412 16.80 -29.83 10.81
C THR A 412 17.81 -29.85 11.97
N SER A 413 18.18 -31.01 12.52
CA SER A 413 19.18 -31.06 13.61
C SER A 413 20.55 -30.53 13.17
N THR A 414 20.92 -30.73 11.91
CA THR A 414 22.15 -30.15 11.35
C THR A 414 22.02 -28.62 11.20
N ALA A 415 20.84 -28.13 10.79
CA ALA A 415 20.53 -26.71 10.71
C ALA A 415 20.56 -26.04 12.10
N ASP A 416 20.02 -26.67 13.14
CA ASP A 416 20.05 -26.17 14.51
C ASP A 416 21.50 -25.97 15.00
N THR A 417 22.39 -26.91 14.67
CA THR A 417 23.84 -26.80 14.97
C THR A 417 24.47 -25.63 14.22
N PHE A 418 24.13 -25.46 12.93
CA PHE A 418 24.59 -24.33 12.13
C PHE A 418 24.10 -22.98 12.68
N LEU A 419 22.83 -22.88 13.09
CA LEU A 419 22.26 -21.67 13.68
C LEU A 419 23.00 -21.27 14.96
N ASN A 420 23.40 -22.22 15.80
CA ASN A 420 24.20 -21.93 16.99
C ASN A 420 25.60 -21.41 16.63
N GLN A 421 26.25 -21.98 15.61
CA GLN A 421 27.52 -21.44 15.10
C GLN A 421 27.36 -20.03 14.55
N LEU A 422 26.29 -19.79 13.80
CA LEU A 422 25.99 -18.49 13.21
C LEU A 422 25.75 -17.43 14.29
N LYS A 423 24.98 -17.76 15.34
CA LYS A 423 24.82 -16.90 16.54
C LYS A 423 26.17 -16.59 17.20
N GLY A 424 27.05 -17.57 17.29
CA GLY A 424 28.41 -17.39 17.81
C GLY A 424 29.22 -16.39 16.99
N LEU A 425 29.21 -16.51 15.66
CA LEU A 425 29.91 -15.58 14.76
C LEU A 425 29.38 -14.14 14.90
N PHE A 426 28.06 -13.97 14.97
CA PHE A 426 27.45 -12.65 15.18
C PHE A 426 27.76 -12.04 16.56
N ALA A 427 28.05 -12.88 17.56
CA ALA A 427 28.43 -12.43 18.90
C ALA A 427 29.87 -11.90 18.99
N GLU A 428 30.73 -12.21 18.01
CA GLU A 428 32.10 -11.68 17.97
C GLU A 428 32.13 -10.15 17.77
N GLN A 429 31.14 -9.60 17.04
CA GLN A 429 30.99 -8.15 16.76
C GLN A 429 32.30 -7.45 16.33
N THR A 430 33.09 -8.10 15.47
CA THR A 430 34.33 -7.56 14.90
C THR A 430 34.11 -7.01 13.49
N GLU A 431 35.07 -6.23 12.98
CA GLU A 431 35.05 -5.75 11.59
C GLU A 431 35.05 -6.89 10.54
N HIS A 432 35.47 -8.10 10.93
CA HIS A 432 35.48 -9.27 10.06
C HIS A 432 34.26 -10.18 10.23
N THR A 433 33.33 -9.86 11.15
CA THR A 433 32.19 -10.72 11.46
C THR A 433 31.34 -11.02 10.21
N LEU A 434 30.95 -10.01 9.42
CA LEU A 434 30.13 -10.23 8.22
C LEU A 434 30.87 -11.06 7.16
N PHE A 435 32.20 -10.91 7.05
CA PHE A 435 33.01 -11.70 6.13
C PHE A 435 33.10 -13.18 6.56
N ASN A 436 33.31 -13.43 7.85
CA ASN A 436 33.33 -14.78 8.42
C ASN A 436 31.94 -15.45 8.30
N VAL A 437 30.88 -14.70 8.58
CA VAL A 437 29.49 -15.12 8.36
C VAL A 437 29.26 -15.48 6.89
N SER A 438 29.71 -14.64 5.96
CA SER A 438 29.57 -14.89 4.51
C SER A 438 30.19 -16.21 4.07
N LYS A 439 31.44 -16.49 4.48
CA LYS A 439 32.10 -17.78 4.22
C LYS A 439 31.30 -18.95 4.80
N ARG A 440 30.79 -18.80 6.03
CA ARG A 440 30.06 -19.86 6.72
C ARG A 440 28.69 -20.13 6.09
N VAL A 441 27.98 -19.08 5.69
CA VAL A 441 26.70 -19.12 4.96
C VAL A 441 26.87 -19.74 3.59
N GLU A 442 27.95 -19.43 2.87
CA GLU A 442 28.23 -20.07 1.57
C GLU A 442 28.45 -21.58 1.70
N ALA A 443 29.25 -22.02 2.68
CA ALA A 443 29.45 -23.43 2.96
C ALA A 443 28.14 -24.12 3.37
N ALA A 444 27.31 -23.45 4.18
CA ALA A 444 26.02 -23.97 4.59
C ALA A 444 25.03 -24.08 3.42
N LEU A 445 24.94 -23.06 2.56
CA LEU A 445 24.08 -23.10 1.38
C LEU A 445 24.47 -24.27 0.46
N LYS A 446 25.78 -24.50 0.24
CA LYS A 446 26.26 -25.66 -0.55
C LYS A 446 25.82 -27.00 0.03
N TYR A 447 25.72 -27.10 1.36
CA TYR A 447 25.27 -28.31 2.05
C TYR A 447 23.74 -28.46 2.07
N PHE A 448 23.00 -27.40 2.46
CA PHE A 448 21.55 -27.47 2.64
C PHE A 448 20.77 -27.40 1.33
N ASN A 449 21.21 -26.61 0.34
CA ASN A 449 20.51 -26.46 -0.93
C ASN A 449 20.12 -27.81 -1.59
N PRO A 450 21.03 -28.78 -1.80
CA PRO A 450 20.66 -30.06 -2.40
C PRO A 450 19.71 -30.87 -1.51
N LEU A 451 19.84 -30.81 -0.17
CA LEU A 451 18.98 -31.54 0.76
C LEU A 451 17.54 -31.01 0.73
N ILE A 452 17.37 -29.69 0.79
CA ILE A 452 16.06 -29.04 0.75
C ILE A 452 15.42 -29.18 -0.64
N LYS A 453 16.21 -29.02 -1.71
CA LYS A 453 15.73 -29.27 -3.09
C LYS A 453 15.23 -30.71 -3.25
N THR A 454 15.95 -31.70 -2.72
CA THR A 454 15.53 -33.10 -2.77
C THR A 454 14.17 -33.34 -2.09
N VAL A 455 13.87 -32.63 -0.99
CA VAL A 455 12.56 -32.74 -0.32
C VAL A 455 11.45 -32.13 -1.18
N SER A 456 11.67 -30.97 -1.79
CA SER A 456 10.73 -30.36 -2.75
C SER A 456 10.50 -31.29 -3.95
N ASP A 457 11.56 -31.83 -4.56
CA ASP A 457 11.48 -32.75 -5.68
C ASP A 457 10.70 -34.04 -5.31
N LYS A 458 10.91 -34.59 -4.10
CA LYS A 458 10.15 -35.75 -3.60
C LYS A 458 8.67 -35.44 -3.43
N LEU A 459 8.31 -34.28 -2.89
CA LEU A 459 6.92 -33.85 -2.72
C LEU A 459 6.23 -33.68 -4.09
N LEU A 460 6.90 -33.03 -5.04
CA LEU A 460 6.38 -32.83 -6.40
C LEU A 460 6.21 -34.15 -7.16
N ALA A 461 7.19 -35.06 -7.06
CA ALA A 461 7.09 -36.38 -7.65
C ALA A 461 5.93 -37.20 -7.05
N GLN A 462 5.72 -37.09 -5.73
CA GLN A 462 4.60 -37.73 -5.07
C GLN A 462 3.26 -37.17 -5.56
N ILE A 463 3.13 -35.84 -5.65
CA ILE A 463 1.94 -35.17 -6.21
C ILE A 463 1.69 -35.66 -7.64
N GLU A 464 2.72 -35.67 -8.49
CA GLU A 464 2.62 -36.13 -9.88
C GLU A 464 2.12 -37.58 -9.97
N SER A 465 2.62 -38.46 -9.11
CA SER A 465 2.29 -39.89 -9.13
C SER A 465 0.85 -40.20 -8.71
N ILE A 466 0.25 -39.37 -7.85
CA ILE A 466 -1.07 -39.65 -7.25
C ILE A 466 -2.18 -38.73 -7.76
N LYS A 467 -1.89 -37.70 -8.56
CA LYS A 467 -2.87 -36.67 -8.96
C LYS A 467 -4.15 -37.20 -9.61
N GLU A 468 -4.09 -38.37 -10.25
CA GLU A 468 -5.23 -39.01 -10.92
C GLU A 468 -6.01 -40.00 -10.02
N GLU A 469 -5.56 -40.23 -8.78
CA GLU A 469 -6.20 -41.19 -7.87
C GLU A 469 -7.53 -40.67 -7.29
N LYS A 470 -8.51 -41.56 -7.16
CA LYS A 470 -9.81 -41.23 -6.55
C LYS A 470 -9.69 -41.05 -5.04
N GLY A 471 -10.31 -39.99 -4.53
CA GLY A 471 -10.39 -39.70 -3.09
C GLY A 471 -9.15 -39.04 -2.48
N ILE A 472 -8.20 -38.57 -3.30
CA ILE A 472 -6.89 -38.06 -2.83
C ILE A 472 -6.80 -36.52 -2.77
N LYS A 473 -7.86 -35.79 -3.15
CA LYS A 473 -7.85 -34.32 -3.31
C LYS A 473 -7.37 -33.57 -2.06
N THR A 474 -7.79 -34.00 -0.87
CA THR A 474 -7.36 -33.39 0.40
C THR A 474 -5.86 -33.60 0.61
N TYR A 475 -5.36 -34.82 0.37
CA TYR A 475 -3.94 -35.14 0.51
C TYR A 475 -3.08 -34.37 -0.50
N LEU A 476 -3.52 -34.24 -1.75
CA LEU A 476 -2.84 -33.39 -2.75
C LEU A 476 -2.74 -31.94 -2.27
N THR A 477 -3.81 -31.41 -1.67
CA THR A 477 -3.80 -30.05 -1.14
C THR A 477 -2.76 -29.92 -0.04
N GLU A 478 -2.72 -30.85 0.92
CA GLU A 478 -1.75 -30.89 2.01
C GLU A 478 -0.30 -30.98 1.51
N LEU A 479 -0.03 -31.87 0.55
CA LEU A 479 1.30 -32.01 -0.07
C LEU A 479 1.74 -30.72 -0.76
N LEU A 480 0.84 -30.06 -1.49
CA LEU A 480 1.12 -28.77 -2.11
C LEU A 480 1.41 -27.68 -1.06
N GLU A 481 0.73 -27.67 0.09
CA GLU A 481 1.04 -26.70 1.15
C GLU A 481 2.44 -26.94 1.75
N LEU A 482 2.81 -28.20 1.99
CA LEU A 482 4.15 -28.55 2.48
C LEU A 482 5.24 -28.21 1.46
N GLU A 483 4.99 -28.50 0.19
CA GLU A 483 5.91 -28.23 -0.90
C GLU A 483 6.19 -26.73 -1.02
N ILE A 484 5.15 -25.90 -0.95
CA ILE A 484 5.27 -24.44 -0.90
C ILE A 484 6.13 -23.99 0.28
N LEU A 485 5.90 -24.52 1.48
CA LEU A 485 6.69 -24.16 2.67
C LEU A 485 8.18 -24.52 2.51
N VAL A 486 8.48 -25.68 1.92
CA VAL A 486 9.86 -26.12 1.65
C VAL A 486 10.52 -25.20 0.62
N TYR A 487 9.80 -24.86 -0.46
CA TYR A 487 10.30 -23.99 -1.51
C TYR A 487 10.56 -22.56 -1.01
N GLU A 488 9.67 -21.99 -0.18
CA GLU A 488 9.89 -20.67 0.41
C GLU A 488 11.12 -20.63 1.31
N GLN A 489 11.37 -21.70 2.05
CA GLN A 489 12.58 -21.79 2.87
C GLN A 489 13.84 -21.82 2.00
N LEU A 490 13.80 -22.55 0.87
CA LEU A 490 14.88 -22.56 -0.12
C LEU A 490 15.11 -21.17 -0.73
N LYS A 491 14.05 -20.47 -1.12
CA LYS A 491 14.09 -19.09 -1.64
C LYS A 491 14.72 -18.14 -0.62
N LYS A 492 14.33 -18.23 0.65
CA LYS A 492 14.91 -17.45 1.75
C LYS A 492 16.42 -17.69 1.91
N MET A 493 16.88 -18.94 1.84
CA MET A 493 18.32 -19.27 1.90
C MET A 493 19.11 -18.57 0.79
N HIS A 494 18.65 -18.63 -0.46
CA HIS A 494 19.33 -17.97 -1.59
C HIS A 494 19.31 -16.44 -1.47
N LYS A 495 18.13 -15.87 -1.17
CA LYS A 495 17.96 -14.42 -0.95
C LYS A 495 18.86 -13.94 0.18
N SER A 496 19.01 -14.70 1.26
CA SER A 496 19.85 -14.32 2.42
C SER A 496 21.34 -14.22 2.08
N LYS A 497 21.87 -15.15 1.27
CA LYS A 497 23.26 -15.10 0.80
C LYS A 497 23.48 -13.86 -0.07
N ALA A 498 22.58 -13.63 -1.02
CA ALA A 498 22.74 -12.51 -1.96
C ALA A 498 22.63 -11.16 -1.27
N LEU A 499 21.66 -11.03 -0.35
CA LEU A 499 21.50 -9.84 0.48
C LEU A 499 22.74 -9.58 1.37
N LEU A 500 23.29 -10.61 2.01
CA LEU A 500 24.54 -10.49 2.78
C LEU A 500 25.69 -9.97 1.90
N SER A 501 25.81 -10.50 0.68
CA SER A 501 26.83 -10.03 -0.27
C SER A 501 26.60 -8.58 -0.68
N ALA A 502 25.34 -8.16 -0.91
CA ALA A 502 25.01 -6.79 -1.24
C ALA A 502 25.38 -5.82 -0.09
N ILE A 503 25.06 -6.19 1.16
CA ILE A 503 25.41 -5.41 2.35
C ILE A 503 26.92 -5.28 2.52
N ILE A 504 27.68 -6.37 2.39
CA ILE A 504 29.17 -6.34 2.49
C ILE A 504 29.78 -5.43 1.43
N ASN A 505 29.20 -5.41 0.22
CA ASN A 505 29.72 -4.64 -0.91
C ASN A 505 29.13 -3.22 -1.01
N GLY A 506 28.23 -2.81 -0.12
CA GLY A 506 27.53 -1.53 -0.21
C GLY A 506 26.71 -1.37 -1.49
N LYS A 507 26.13 -2.45 -2.02
CA LYS A 507 25.34 -2.44 -3.25
C LYS A 507 23.85 -2.48 -2.94
N GLU A 508 23.05 -1.77 -3.72
CA GLU A 508 21.60 -1.93 -3.71
C GLU A 508 21.22 -3.35 -4.13
N PHE A 509 20.15 -3.87 -3.52
CA PHE A 509 19.62 -5.19 -3.81
C PHE A 509 18.19 -5.05 -4.32
N SER A 510 17.94 -5.51 -5.55
CA SER A 510 16.67 -5.33 -6.25
C SER A 510 15.89 -6.63 -6.40
N LYS A 511 14.61 -6.52 -6.79
CA LYS A 511 13.79 -7.68 -7.15
C LYS A 511 14.44 -8.50 -8.28
N ALA A 512 15.02 -7.84 -9.28
CA ALA A 512 15.69 -8.51 -10.39
C ALA A 512 16.87 -9.38 -9.95
N ASP A 513 17.55 -9.00 -8.86
CA ASP A 513 18.63 -9.81 -8.27
C ASP A 513 18.07 -11.05 -7.57
N THR A 514 16.90 -10.95 -6.95
CA THR A 514 16.20 -12.10 -6.38
C THR A 514 15.73 -13.07 -7.47
N ASP A 515 15.13 -12.56 -8.54
CA ASP A 515 14.59 -13.37 -9.63
C ASP A 515 15.68 -14.18 -10.36
N LYS A 516 16.91 -13.63 -10.48
CA LYS A 516 18.06 -14.35 -11.06
C LYS A 516 18.56 -15.52 -10.22
N LEU A 517 18.28 -15.52 -8.91
CA LEU A 517 18.71 -16.60 -8.00
C LEU A 517 17.78 -17.81 -8.08
N LEU A 518 16.57 -17.62 -8.59
CA LEU A 518 15.53 -18.64 -8.66
C LEU A 518 15.40 -19.11 -10.10
N ASN A 519 15.50 -20.43 -10.33
CA ASN A 519 15.17 -20.97 -11.64
C ASN A 519 13.64 -21.05 -11.80
N LEU A 520 13.01 -19.89 -12.00
CA LEU A 520 11.56 -19.75 -12.10
C LEU A 520 10.99 -20.57 -13.27
N ALA A 521 11.74 -20.73 -14.35
CA ALA A 521 11.33 -21.55 -15.49
C ALA A 521 11.23 -23.04 -15.10
N GLU A 522 12.28 -23.60 -14.51
CA GLU A 522 12.30 -24.98 -14.00
C GLU A 522 11.19 -25.19 -12.97
N ARG A 523 11.00 -24.22 -12.06
CA ARG A 523 9.94 -24.26 -11.04
C ARG A 523 8.54 -24.31 -11.65
N ASN A 524 8.27 -23.44 -12.61
CA ASN A 524 6.98 -23.38 -13.29
C ASN A 524 6.71 -24.68 -14.06
N GLU A 525 7.72 -25.24 -14.73
CA GLU A 525 7.61 -26.51 -15.43
C GLU A 525 7.31 -27.67 -14.46
N GLN A 526 8.03 -27.75 -13.34
CA GLN A 526 7.81 -28.76 -12.31
C GLN A 526 6.39 -28.69 -11.73
N LEU A 527 5.89 -27.49 -11.42
CA LEU A 527 4.54 -27.32 -10.88
C LEU A 527 3.46 -27.58 -11.92
N GLN A 528 3.65 -27.13 -13.16
CA GLN A 528 2.73 -27.46 -14.25
C GLN A 528 2.62 -28.97 -14.42
N LYS A 529 3.75 -29.68 -14.40
CA LYS A 529 3.79 -31.14 -14.50
C LYS A 529 3.11 -31.82 -13.32
N ALA A 530 3.34 -31.32 -12.10
CA ALA A 530 2.75 -31.87 -10.88
C ALA A 530 1.23 -31.61 -10.79
N ILE A 531 0.74 -30.45 -11.24
CA ILE A 531 -0.65 -29.99 -11.00
C ILE A 531 -1.56 -30.20 -12.23
N GLN A 532 -1.05 -30.30 -13.47
CA GLN A 532 -1.89 -30.57 -14.64
C GLN A 532 -2.52 -31.96 -14.58
N LEU A 533 -3.84 -31.99 -14.45
CA LEU A 533 -4.70 -33.12 -14.82
C LEU A 533 -4.95 -33.08 -16.33
N LYS A 534 -5.09 -34.23 -16.99
CA LYS A 534 -5.64 -34.28 -18.35
C LYS A 534 -7.03 -33.64 -18.35
N GLY A 535 -7.13 -32.39 -18.81
CA GLY A 535 -8.39 -31.76 -19.19
C GLY A 535 -9.03 -30.76 -18.21
N GLN A 536 -8.47 -30.48 -17.02
CA GLN A 536 -8.95 -29.40 -16.14
C GLN A 536 -7.83 -28.84 -15.25
N VAL A 537 -7.78 -27.52 -15.12
CA VAL A 537 -6.95 -26.79 -14.13
C VAL A 537 -7.66 -26.89 -12.77
N LEU A 538 -6.92 -27.23 -11.71
CA LEU A 538 -7.43 -27.42 -10.34
C LEU A 538 -7.85 -26.10 -9.67
#